data_AF-A0A2G8RBA3-F1
#
_entry.id   AF-A0A2G8RBA3-F1
#
_cell.length_a   1.000
_cell.length_b   1.000
_cell.length_c   1.000
_cell.angle_alpha   90.00
_cell.angle_beta   90.00
_cell.angle_gamma   90.00
#
_symmetry.space_group_name_H-M   'P 1'
#
loop_
_entity.id
_entity.type
_entity.pdbx_description
1 polymer ?
#
loop_
_entity_poly.entity_id
_entity_poly.type
_entity_poly.pdbx_seq_one_letter_code
_entity_poly.pdbx_strand_id
1 'polypeptide(L)'
;MRRWLYRLFLVAQMIAFLAGVVWFWQTSPFADPITERGESELRQALDRAMAREVDQDWLDRRLAQALEQDDLDRAALLIEVGSERMPPVLPLPEMQAEYERKAEIAGRPLAEAKACLRCAVDATSCKSISLIATCLIPFEMTPAGDINALRTEAWAAFSGGEVDELNAGLAVVGLGATALILFTGPVSGTAKVGATTLRIGRKLGSLTTRMGGELSKMSRLDIKAGGLWRWSYGTGPLDEALDVARLGRLERVSGSMTTVAKNTSAAEALVLLRHIESAEDAARLARVATAAGKDTRKYFTVLGKTRVFRALVRISNAALTGAALIYAAALHVLTGLAHFIGVRLLRGGARLLRPL
;
A
#
# COMPACT_ATOMS: atom_id res chain seq x y z
N MET A 1 -43.78 -22.37 17.80
CA MET A 1 -43.50 -22.18 16.35
C MET A 1 -43.61 -20.74 15.87
N ARG A 2 -44.76 -20.05 15.98
CA ARG A 2 -44.97 -18.70 15.40
C ARG A 2 -43.97 -17.62 15.84
N ARG A 3 -43.53 -17.64 17.11
CA ARG A 3 -42.52 -16.69 17.65
C ARG A 3 -41.11 -16.93 17.12
N TRP A 4 -40.77 -18.17 16.75
CA TRP A 4 -39.44 -18.51 16.26
C TRP A 4 -39.28 -18.15 14.78
N LEU A 5 -40.31 -18.42 13.97
CA LEU A 5 -40.38 -17.99 12.56
C LEU A 5 -40.32 -16.46 12.43
N TYR A 6 -41.00 -15.74 13.31
CA TYR A 6 -40.94 -14.26 13.34
C TYR A 6 -39.53 -13.74 13.67
N ARG A 7 -38.82 -14.37 14.61
CA ARG A 7 -37.43 -14.01 14.94
C ARG A 7 -36.47 -14.29 13.79
N LEU A 8 -36.61 -15.42 13.12
CA LEU A 8 -35.80 -15.76 11.94
C LEU A 8 -36.03 -14.78 10.79
N PHE A 9 -37.28 -14.40 10.53
CA PHE A 9 -37.61 -13.42 9.51
C PHE A 9 -36.97 -12.06 9.80
N LEU A 10 -37.03 -11.60 11.05
CA LEU A 10 -36.37 -10.35 11.46
C LEU A 10 -34.85 -10.41 11.32
N VAL A 11 -34.22 -11.53 11.70
CA VAL A 11 -32.77 -11.73 11.55
C VAL A 11 -32.38 -11.75 10.06
N ALA A 12 -33.12 -12.48 9.23
CA ALA A 12 -32.87 -12.55 7.79
C ALA A 12 -33.01 -11.17 7.11
N GLN A 13 -34.02 -10.39 7.51
CA GLN A 13 -34.21 -9.03 6.99
C GLN A 13 -33.09 -8.08 7.43
N MET A 14 -32.62 -8.21 8.68
CA MET A 14 -31.47 -7.44 9.17
C MET A 14 -30.18 -7.80 8.42
N ILE A 15 -29.94 -9.09 8.15
CA ILE A 15 -28.78 -9.55 7.37
C ILE A 15 -28.87 -9.05 5.92
N ALA A 16 -30.03 -9.17 5.28
CA ALA A 16 -30.24 -8.70 3.91
C ALA A 16 -30.05 -7.19 3.79
N PHE A 17 -30.55 -6.42 4.76
CA PHE A 17 -30.35 -4.98 4.81
C PHE A 17 -28.88 -4.61 5.06
N LEU A 18 -28.20 -5.30 5.99
CA LEU A 18 -26.76 -5.13 6.23
C LEU A 18 -25.93 -5.41 4.98
N ALA A 19 -26.22 -6.51 4.27
CA ALA A 19 -25.58 -6.84 3.01
C ALA A 19 -25.84 -5.77 1.94
N GLY A 20 -27.08 -5.28 1.84
CA GLY A 20 -27.46 -4.19 0.93
C GLY A 20 -26.77 -2.86 1.24
N VAL A 21 -26.58 -2.52 2.52
CA VAL A 21 -25.85 -1.32 2.94
C VAL A 21 -24.37 -1.44 2.65
N VAL A 22 -23.74 -2.58 2.95
CA VAL A 22 -22.32 -2.82 2.63
C VAL A 22 -22.11 -2.73 1.12
N TRP A 23 -22.99 -3.34 0.33
CA TRP A 23 -22.95 -3.26 -1.12
C TRP A 23 -23.12 -1.82 -1.62
N PHE A 24 -24.13 -1.09 -1.13
CA PHE A 24 -24.36 0.31 -1.48
C PHE A 24 -23.15 1.19 -1.13
N TRP A 25 -22.54 1.02 0.05
CA TRP A 25 -21.34 1.76 0.44
C TRP A 25 -20.13 1.48 -0.45
N GLN A 26 -19.99 0.24 -0.96
CA GLN A 26 -18.90 -0.13 -1.85
C GLN A 26 -19.07 0.39 -3.28
N THR A 27 -20.30 0.66 -3.71
CA THR A 27 -20.61 1.03 -5.11
C THR A 27 -21.12 2.46 -5.27
N SER A 28 -21.33 3.20 -4.18
CA SER A 28 -21.97 4.51 -4.22
C SER A 28 -20.96 5.66 -4.27
N PRO A 29 -21.11 6.62 -5.21
CA PRO A 29 -20.28 7.83 -5.27
C PRO A 29 -20.49 8.76 -4.05
N PHE A 30 -21.45 8.47 -3.16
CA PHE A 30 -21.62 9.20 -1.90
C PHE A 30 -20.61 8.81 -0.81
N ALA A 31 -19.81 7.75 -1.02
CA ALA A 31 -18.72 7.37 -0.13
C ALA A 31 -17.43 8.20 -0.37
N ASP A 32 -17.26 8.79 -1.55
CA ASP A 32 -16.06 9.54 -1.95
C ASP A 32 -15.76 10.74 -1.01
N PRO A 33 -16.76 11.55 -0.59
CA PRO A 33 -16.51 12.63 0.37
C PRO A 33 -16.05 12.14 1.76
N ILE A 34 -16.34 10.88 2.11
CA ILE A 34 -15.94 10.30 3.40
C ILE A 34 -14.50 9.80 3.32
N THR A 35 -14.08 9.22 2.20
CA THR A 35 -12.69 8.83 1.97
C THR A 35 -11.78 10.05 1.88
N GLU A 36 -12.17 11.08 1.13
CA GLU A 36 -11.40 12.33 1.01
C GLU A 36 -11.27 13.07 2.36
N ARG A 37 -12.35 13.09 3.16
CA ARG A 37 -12.28 13.62 4.53
C ARG A 37 -11.35 12.81 5.41
N GLY A 38 -11.40 11.48 5.34
CA GLY A 38 -10.49 10.62 6.11
C GLY A 38 -9.01 10.85 5.76
N GLU A 39 -8.71 11.08 4.49
CA GLU A 39 -7.35 11.38 4.01
C GLU A 39 -6.86 12.75 4.51
N SER A 40 -7.69 13.79 4.39
CA SER A 40 -7.34 15.13 4.89
C SER A 40 -7.18 15.17 6.42
N GLU A 41 -8.03 14.46 7.17
CA GLU A 41 -7.90 14.31 8.63
C GLU A 41 -6.60 13.58 9.01
N LEU A 42 -6.22 12.55 8.25
CA LEU A 42 -4.96 11.83 8.47
C LEU A 42 -3.77 12.75 8.24
N ARG A 43 -3.75 13.48 7.12
CA ARG A 43 -2.70 14.45 6.82
C ARG A 43 -2.56 15.49 7.94
N GLN A 44 -3.66 16.09 8.36
CA GLN A 44 -3.67 17.06 9.47
C GLN A 44 -3.22 16.45 10.81
N ALA A 45 -3.54 15.19 11.08
CA ALA A 45 -3.07 14.50 12.29
C ALA A 45 -1.54 14.27 12.25
N LEU A 46 -1.01 13.93 11.07
CA LEU A 46 0.42 13.74 10.85
C LEU A 46 1.19 15.07 10.91
N ASP A 47 0.67 16.15 10.30
CA ASP A 47 1.24 17.50 10.36
C ASP A 47 1.37 17.99 11.80
N ARG A 48 0.28 17.86 12.58
CA ARG A 48 0.30 18.21 14.01
C ARG A 48 1.28 17.38 14.82
N ALA A 49 1.51 16.12 14.43
CA ALA A 49 2.50 15.28 15.08
C ALA A 49 3.92 15.69 14.71
N MET A 50 4.18 16.02 13.44
CA MET A 50 5.48 16.53 12.97
C MET A 50 5.84 17.86 13.63
N ALA A 51 4.89 18.79 13.70
CA ALA A 51 5.11 20.10 14.31
C ALA A 51 5.56 20.03 15.78
N ARG A 52 5.20 18.96 16.50
CA ARG A 52 5.63 18.71 17.89
C ARG A 52 7.00 18.06 18.01
N GLU A 53 7.48 17.40 16.96
CA GLU A 53 8.71 16.61 16.98
C GLU A 53 9.91 17.36 16.39
N VAL A 54 9.68 18.15 15.34
CA VAL A 54 10.74 18.84 14.60
C VAL A 54 11.06 20.15 15.32
N ASP A 55 12.17 20.21 16.02
CA ASP A 55 12.78 21.42 16.55
C ASP A 55 14.25 21.55 16.09
N GLN A 56 14.95 22.59 16.53
CA GLN A 56 16.33 22.87 16.11
C GLN A 56 17.28 21.72 16.49
N ASP A 57 17.20 21.26 17.74
CA ASP A 57 18.03 20.18 18.28
C ASP A 57 17.72 18.83 17.61
N TRP A 58 16.48 18.59 17.21
CA TRP A 58 16.08 17.46 16.38
C TRP A 58 16.75 17.51 15.00
N LEU A 59 16.74 18.68 14.35
CA LEU A 59 17.30 18.87 13.01
C LEU A 59 18.81 18.73 13.04
N ASP A 60 19.49 19.47 13.91
CA ASP A 60 20.96 19.55 13.97
C ASP A 60 21.58 18.16 14.20
N ARG A 61 21.07 17.40 15.18
CA ARG A 61 21.58 16.04 15.44
C ARG A 61 21.41 15.09 14.27
N ARG A 62 20.25 15.13 13.62
CA ARG A 62 19.94 14.21 12.51
C ARG A 62 20.66 14.60 11.23
N LEU A 63 20.81 15.89 10.98
CA LEU A 63 21.54 16.40 9.84
C LEU A 63 23.04 16.12 10.00
N ALA A 64 23.61 16.35 11.19
CA ALA A 64 24.99 15.97 11.50
C ALA A 64 25.23 14.47 11.25
N GLN A 65 24.34 13.60 11.74
CA GLN A 65 24.43 12.16 11.50
C GLN A 65 24.35 11.82 9.99
N ALA A 66 23.44 12.45 9.24
CA ALA A 66 23.31 12.20 7.81
C ALA A 66 24.56 12.65 7.04
N LEU A 67 25.13 13.80 7.41
CA LEU A 67 26.36 14.31 6.82
C LEU A 67 27.56 13.43 7.16
N GLU A 68 27.68 12.93 8.39
CA GLU A 68 28.74 11.99 8.79
C GLU A 68 28.66 10.67 8.00
N GLN A 69 27.45 10.22 7.69
CA GLN A 69 27.20 9.00 6.92
C GLN A 69 27.28 9.20 5.39
N ASP A 70 27.57 10.42 4.92
CA ASP A 70 27.48 10.82 3.51
C ASP A 70 26.10 10.51 2.86
N ASP A 71 25.03 10.47 3.68
CA ASP A 71 23.66 10.23 3.22
C ASP A 71 23.01 11.56 2.80
N LEU A 72 23.41 12.03 1.62
CA LEU A 72 22.97 13.32 1.06
C LEU A 72 21.46 13.38 0.81
N ASP A 73 20.82 12.25 0.49
CA ASP A 73 19.37 12.19 0.31
C ASP A 73 18.63 12.37 1.62
N ARG A 74 19.15 11.78 2.71
CA ARG A 74 18.58 11.99 4.04
C ARG A 74 18.86 13.41 4.51
N ALA A 75 20.04 13.96 4.26
CA ALA A 75 20.36 15.35 4.58
C ALA A 75 19.40 16.32 3.86
N ALA A 76 19.22 16.17 2.55
CA ALA A 76 18.28 16.97 1.76
C ALA A 76 16.84 16.91 2.29
N LEU A 77 16.36 15.70 2.61
CA LEU A 77 15.03 15.52 3.20
C LEU A 77 14.88 16.23 4.56
N LEU A 78 15.90 16.18 5.40
CA LEU A 78 15.88 16.83 6.72
C LEU A 78 15.83 18.35 6.60
N ILE A 79 16.61 18.92 5.66
CA ILE A 79 16.61 20.35 5.35
C ILE A 79 15.23 20.78 4.85
N GLU A 80 14.62 19.99 3.95
CA GLU A 80 13.26 20.24 3.45
C GLU A 80 12.22 20.19 4.57
N VAL A 81 12.28 19.17 5.45
CA VAL A 81 11.38 19.06 6.62
C VAL A 81 11.50 20.26 7.55
N GLY A 82 12.71 20.77 7.76
CA GLY A 82 12.97 21.96 8.57
C GLY A 82 12.44 23.24 7.93
N SER A 83 12.62 23.41 6.62
CA SER A 83 12.20 24.62 5.90
C SER A 83 10.68 24.74 5.76
N GLU A 84 9.96 23.63 5.72
CA GLU A 84 8.49 23.60 5.64
C GLU A 84 7.79 23.84 6.99
N ARG A 85 8.52 23.87 8.11
CA ARG A 85 7.96 24.20 9.42
C ARG A 85 7.48 25.65 9.49
N MET A 86 6.51 25.89 10.37
CA MET A 86 6.06 27.25 10.71
C MET A 86 6.16 27.47 12.23
N PRO A 87 7.09 28.32 12.73
CA PRO A 87 8.17 28.98 11.98
C PRO A 87 9.20 27.97 11.44
N PRO A 88 9.95 28.30 10.36
CA PRO A 88 10.96 27.42 9.79
C PRO A 88 12.07 27.09 10.80
N VAL A 89 12.60 25.88 10.70
CA VAL A 89 13.78 25.41 11.44
C VAL A 89 14.87 25.18 10.42
N LEU A 90 15.88 26.04 10.40
CA LEU A 90 16.94 26.01 9.39
C LEU A 90 18.20 25.35 9.95
N PRO A 91 18.99 24.66 9.11
CA PRO A 91 20.30 24.16 9.51
C PRO A 91 21.22 25.28 10.00
N LEU A 92 22.15 24.91 10.87
CA LEU A 92 23.28 25.78 11.18
C LEU A 92 24.12 26.06 9.91
N PRO A 93 24.66 27.27 9.73
CA PRO A 93 25.36 27.68 8.51
C PRO A 93 26.49 26.73 8.11
N GLU A 94 27.23 26.18 9.07
CA GLU A 94 28.31 25.23 8.86
C GLU A 94 27.82 23.89 8.28
N MET A 95 26.67 23.39 8.75
CA MET A 95 26.09 22.14 8.24
C MET A 95 25.53 22.34 6.82
N GLN A 96 24.93 23.52 6.57
CA GLN A 96 24.44 23.89 5.25
C GLN A 96 25.61 23.95 4.24
N ALA A 97 26.70 24.62 4.58
CA ALA A 97 27.88 24.71 3.73
C ALA A 97 28.53 23.33 3.49
N GLU A 98 28.54 22.46 4.50
CA GLU A 98 29.03 21.10 4.34
C GLU A 98 28.16 20.27 3.37
N TYR A 99 26.84 20.33 3.52
CA TYR A 99 25.89 19.69 2.61
C TYR A 99 26.12 20.15 1.16
N GLU A 100 26.15 21.46 0.92
CA GLU A 100 26.31 22.04 -0.42
C GLU A 100 27.60 21.59 -1.09
N ARG A 101 28.72 21.60 -0.35
CA ARG A 101 30.02 21.11 -0.84
C ARG A 101 29.96 19.63 -1.24
N LYS A 102 29.34 18.77 -0.42
CA LYS A 102 29.23 17.33 -0.73
C LYS A 102 28.29 17.08 -1.91
N ALA A 103 27.17 17.81 -1.98
CA ALA A 103 26.21 17.74 -3.08
C ALA A 103 26.84 18.17 -4.42
N GLU A 104 27.65 19.23 -4.42
CA GLU A 104 28.36 19.69 -5.62
C GLU A 104 29.32 18.63 -6.16
N ILE A 105 30.09 17.96 -5.28
CA ILE A 105 31.01 16.89 -5.67
C ILE A 105 30.23 15.71 -6.27
N ALA A 106 29.11 15.33 -5.66
CA ALA A 106 28.27 14.24 -6.12
C ALA A 106 27.58 14.54 -7.47
N GLY A 107 27.20 15.79 -7.71
CA GLY A 107 26.52 16.25 -8.94
C GLY A 107 27.44 16.51 -10.15
N ARG A 108 28.73 16.17 -10.06
CA ARG A 108 29.65 16.33 -11.20
C ARG A 108 29.28 15.34 -12.33
N PRO A 109 29.13 15.79 -13.60
CA PRO A 109 28.59 14.97 -14.68
C PRO A 109 29.31 13.62 -14.89
N LEU A 110 30.64 13.61 -14.79
CA LEU A 110 31.43 12.39 -14.95
C LEU A 110 31.26 11.41 -13.76
N ALA A 111 31.12 11.94 -12.55
CA ALA A 111 30.88 11.14 -11.35
C ALA A 111 29.47 10.55 -11.38
N GLU A 112 28.48 11.35 -11.79
CA GLU A 112 27.08 10.96 -11.93
C GLU A 112 26.89 9.89 -13.01
N ALA A 113 27.47 10.05 -14.20
CA ALA A 113 27.37 9.06 -15.27
C ALA A 113 27.96 7.69 -14.86
N LYS A 114 29.12 7.70 -14.17
CA LYS A 114 29.77 6.48 -13.67
C LYS A 114 28.95 5.83 -12.54
N ALA A 115 28.38 6.64 -11.65
CA ALA A 115 27.51 6.16 -10.58
C ALA A 115 26.22 5.57 -11.14
N CYS A 116 25.64 6.19 -12.16
CA CYS A 116 24.46 5.72 -12.86
C CYS A 116 24.68 4.35 -13.51
N LEU A 117 25.78 4.20 -14.27
CA LEU A 117 26.09 2.95 -14.94
C LEU A 117 26.35 1.80 -13.95
N ARG A 118 27.03 2.10 -12.83
CA ARG A 118 27.22 1.13 -11.75
C ARG A 118 25.91 0.75 -11.06
N CYS A 119 25.07 1.73 -10.73
CA CYS A 119 23.77 1.52 -10.10
C CYS A 119 22.80 0.72 -11.00
N ALA A 120 22.83 0.95 -12.32
CA ALA A 120 22.02 0.20 -13.27
C ALA A 120 22.44 -1.28 -13.37
N VAL A 121 23.75 -1.57 -13.28
CA VAL A 121 24.29 -2.94 -13.36
C VAL A 121 24.21 -3.67 -12.02
N ASP A 122 24.51 -2.96 -10.93
CA ASP A 122 24.48 -3.45 -9.56
C ASP A 122 23.63 -2.51 -8.70
N ALA A 123 22.43 -2.98 -8.35
CA ALA A 123 21.49 -2.23 -7.54
C ALA A 123 22.10 -1.83 -6.18
N THR A 124 22.97 -2.66 -5.59
CA THR A 124 23.57 -2.37 -4.27
C THR A 124 24.55 -1.20 -4.32
N SER A 125 25.01 -0.82 -5.52
CA SER A 125 25.85 0.36 -5.76
C SER A 125 25.06 1.68 -5.86
N CYS A 126 23.72 1.65 -5.81
CA CYS A 126 22.90 2.86 -5.87
C CYS A 126 22.97 3.66 -4.56
N LYS A 127 23.74 4.75 -4.57
CA LYS A 127 23.95 5.62 -3.40
C LYS A 127 22.88 6.69 -3.19
N SER A 128 21.97 6.89 -4.15
CA SER A 128 20.90 7.85 -4.02
C SER A 128 19.59 7.42 -4.69
N ILE A 129 18.48 7.97 -4.21
CA ILE A 129 17.12 7.83 -4.73
C ILE A 129 17.04 8.38 -6.15
N SER A 130 17.78 9.45 -6.44
CA SER A 130 17.90 9.97 -7.80
C SER A 130 18.47 8.91 -8.74
N LEU A 131 19.60 8.26 -8.39
CA LEU A 131 20.19 7.19 -9.20
C LEU A 131 19.26 5.98 -9.32
N ILE A 132 18.52 5.63 -8.27
CA ILE A 132 17.50 4.57 -8.33
C ILE A 132 16.42 4.95 -9.36
N ALA A 133 15.92 6.19 -9.31
CA ALA A 133 14.87 6.68 -10.19
C ALA A 133 15.29 6.81 -11.65
N THR A 134 16.50 7.32 -11.92
CA THR A 134 16.96 7.67 -13.27
C THR A 134 17.73 6.55 -13.95
N CYS A 135 18.33 5.63 -13.19
CA CYS A 135 19.24 4.61 -13.74
C CYS A 135 18.70 3.19 -13.52
N LEU A 136 18.44 2.79 -12.28
CA LEU A 136 18.05 1.42 -11.95
C LEU A 136 16.62 1.08 -12.40
N ILE A 137 15.65 1.92 -12.05
CA ILE A 137 14.23 1.65 -12.36
C ILE A 137 13.99 1.56 -13.87
N PRO A 138 14.46 2.51 -14.72
CA PRO A 138 14.25 2.42 -16.16
C PRO A 138 14.87 1.15 -16.76
N PHE A 139 16.05 0.74 -16.28
CA PHE A 139 16.70 -0.50 -16.72
C PHE A 139 15.86 -1.75 -16.38
N GLU A 140 15.37 -1.84 -15.14
CA GLU A 140 14.56 -2.96 -14.64
C GLU A 140 13.12 -2.97 -15.22
N MET A 141 12.59 -1.83 -15.66
CA MET A 141 11.29 -1.73 -16.31
C MET A 141 11.30 -2.24 -17.76
N THR A 142 12.48 -2.41 -18.38
CA THR A 142 12.59 -2.93 -19.75
C THR A 142 12.08 -4.38 -19.85
N PRO A 143 11.44 -4.79 -20.96
CA PRO A 143 11.04 -6.19 -21.18
C PRO A 143 12.21 -7.18 -21.07
N ALA A 144 13.43 -6.73 -21.37
CA ALA A 144 14.65 -7.51 -21.23
C ALA A 144 14.90 -7.93 -19.76
N GLY A 145 14.56 -7.08 -18.79
CA GLY A 145 14.74 -7.39 -17.36
C GLY A 145 13.83 -8.51 -16.86
N ASP A 146 12.57 -8.57 -17.31
CA ASP A 146 11.62 -9.61 -16.90
C ASP A 146 11.92 -10.95 -17.59
N ILE A 147 12.29 -10.91 -18.87
CA ILE A 147 12.72 -12.12 -19.62
C ILE A 147 14.03 -12.67 -19.04
N ASN A 148 14.99 -11.81 -18.71
CA ASN A 148 16.26 -12.26 -18.13
C ASN A 148 16.06 -12.88 -16.74
N ALA A 149 15.20 -12.29 -15.90
CA ALA A 149 14.87 -12.86 -14.59
C ALA A 149 14.28 -14.28 -14.73
N LEU A 150 13.27 -14.47 -15.59
CA LEU A 150 12.67 -15.78 -15.80
C LEU A 150 13.61 -16.78 -16.47
N ARG A 151 14.44 -16.33 -17.42
CA ARG A 151 15.44 -17.16 -18.07
C ARG A 151 16.47 -17.67 -17.07
N THR A 152 16.95 -16.82 -16.17
CA THR A 152 17.92 -17.20 -15.14
C THR A 152 17.33 -18.23 -14.19
N GLU A 153 16.09 -18.02 -13.70
CA GLU A 153 15.44 -18.98 -12.80
C GLU A 153 15.06 -20.30 -13.53
N ALA A 154 14.61 -20.23 -14.79
CA ALA A 154 14.31 -21.41 -15.61
C ALA A 154 15.58 -22.22 -15.92
N TRP A 155 16.70 -21.54 -16.17
CA TRP A 155 18.00 -22.19 -16.36
C TRP A 155 18.49 -22.84 -15.07
N ALA A 156 18.34 -22.17 -13.92
CA ALA A 156 18.66 -22.75 -12.62
C ALA A 156 17.83 -24.02 -12.35
N ALA A 157 16.51 -23.97 -12.59
CA ALA A 157 15.64 -25.14 -12.47
C ALA A 157 16.06 -26.29 -13.41
N PHE A 158 16.45 -25.99 -14.65
CA PHE A 158 16.86 -27.00 -15.63
C PHE A 158 18.24 -27.60 -15.34
N SER A 159 19.16 -26.81 -14.78
CA SER A 159 20.52 -27.23 -14.42
C SER A 159 20.62 -27.87 -13.03
N GLY A 160 19.50 -28.04 -12.31
CA GLY A 160 19.47 -28.59 -10.96
C GLY A 160 19.98 -27.63 -9.88
N GLY A 161 20.06 -26.33 -10.18
CA GLY A 161 20.39 -25.28 -9.21
C GLY A 161 19.21 -24.87 -8.32
N GLU A 162 19.49 -24.07 -7.29
CA GLU A 162 18.45 -23.51 -6.42
C GLU A 162 17.65 -22.43 -7.16
N VAL A 163 16.32 -22.52 -7.12
CA VAL A 163 15.41 -21.54 -7.73
C VAL A 163 15.02 -20.50 -6.68
N ASP A 164 15.17 -19.20 -6.99
CA ASP A 164 14.60 -18.15 -6.15
C ASP A 164 13.09 -18.06 -6.42
N GLU A 165 12.34 -18.86 -5.64
CA GLU A 165 10.88 -18.92 -5.69
C GLU A 165 10.22 -17.54 -5.52
N LEU A 166 10.86 -16.61 -4.81
CA LEU A 166 10.34 -15.25 -4.63
C LEU A 166 10.53 -14.39 -5.88
N ASN A 167 11.72 -14.45 -6.49
CA ASN A 167 11.96 -13.79 -7.77
C ASN A 167 11.03 -14.32 -8.87
N ALA A 168 10.84 -15.64 -8.93
CA ALA A 168 9.92 -16.30 -9.86
C ALA A 168 8.45 -15.89 -9.60
N GLY A 169 7.98 -15.92 -8.35
CA GLY A 169 6.60 -15.54 -8.01
C GLY A 169 6.29 -14.07 -8.30
N LEU A 170 7.23 -13.15 -8.03
CA LEU A 170 7.10 -11.73 -8.39
C LEU A 170 7.10 -11.52 -9.91
N ALA A 171 7.91 -12.28 -10.65
CA ALA A 171 7.91 -12.26 -12.11
C ALA A 171 6.59 -12.79 -12.70
N VAL A 172 6.01 -13.85 -12.11
CA VAL A 172 4.67 -14.35 -12.48
C VAL A 172 3.59 -13.29 -12.25
N VAL A 173 3.64 -12.53 -11.16
CA VAL A 173 2.69 -11.41 -10.96
C VAL A 173 2.91 -10.27 -11.96
N GLY A 174 4.17 -9.92 -12.26
CA GLY A 174 4.50 -8.94 -13.29
C GLY A 174 4.04 -9.36 -14.70
N LEU A 175 4.19 -10.64 -15.04
CA LEU A 175 3.73 -11.21 -16.32
C LEU A 175 2.22 -11.46 -16.35
N GLY A 176 1.59 -11.91 -15.27
CA GLY A 176 0.14 -12.08 -15.17
C GLY A 176 -0.58 -10.77 -15.40
N ALA A 177 -0.06 -9.67 -14.84
CA ALA A 177 -0.49 -8.32 -15.15
C ALA A 177 -0.31 -7.97 -16.65
N THR A 178 0.78 -8.42 -17.27
CA THR A 178 1.07 -8.22 -18.70
C THR A 178 0.22 -9.10 -19.63
N ALA A 179 -0.23 -10.27 -19.18
CA ALA A 179 -1.13 -11.16 -19.92
C ALA A 179 -2.59 -10.68 -19.83
N LEU A 180 -3.01 -10.12 -18.68
CA LEU A 180 -4.32 -9.51 -18.50
C LEU A 180 -4.54 -8.28 -19.41
N ILE A 181 -3.47 -7.61 -19.90
CA ILE A 181 -3.56 -6.51 -20.88
C ILE A 181 -4.18 -6.99 -22.18
N LEU A 182 -3.81 -8.19 -22.62
CA LEU A 182 -4.28 -8.76 -23.88
C LEU A 182 -5.73 -9.25 -23.80
N PHE A 183 -6.26 -9.50 -22.60
CA PHE A 183 -7.57 -10.15 -22.44
C PHE A 183 -8.64 -9.35 -21.67
N THR A 184 -8.30 -8.36 -20.83
CA THR A 184 -9.29 -7.76 -19.88
C THR A 184 -9.28 -6.22 -19.74
N GLY A 185 -8.53 -5.49 -20.56
CA GLY A 185 -8.53 -4.02 -20.53
C GLY A 185 -7.53 -3.38 -19.54
N PRO A 186 -7.56 -2.04 -19.36
CA PRO A 186 -6.41 -1.20 -18.99
C PRO A 186 -5.91 -1.26 -17.51
N VAL A 187 -6.07 -2.37 -16.79
CA VAL A 187 -5.74 -2.46 -15.34
C VAL A 187 -4.22 -2.62 -15.06
N SER A 188 -3.40 -2.73 -16.08
CA SER A 188 -2.22 -3.61 -16.03
C SER A 188 -0.83 -2.96 -16.06
N GLY A 189 -0.71 -1.67 -16.37
CA GLY A 189 0.57 -0.96 -16.18
C GLY A 189 0.94 -0.80 -14.69
N THR A 190 -0.04 -1.00 -13.81
CA THR A 190 0.05 -0.61 -12.40
C THR A 190 0.63 -1.73 -11.54
N ALA A 191 0.24 -2.99 -11.73
CA ALA A 191 0.74 -4.13 -10.96
C ALA A 191 2.23 -4.44 -11.23
N LYS A 192 2.76 -4.11 -12.43
CA LYS A 192 4.19 -4.26 -12.75
C LYS A 192 5.05 -3.35 -11.86
N VAL A 193 4.60 -2.13 -11.58
CA VAL A 193 5.33 -1.19 -10.71
C VAL A 193 5.51 -1.78 -9.31
N GLY A 194 4.46 -2.29 -8.69
CA GLY A 194 4.53 -2.89 -7.35
C GLY A 194 5.43 -4.13 -7.28
N ALA A 195 5.34 -5.02 -8.28
CA ALA A 195 6.18 -6.21 -8.36
C ALA A 195 7.66 -5.86 -8.57
N THR A 196 7.96 -4.92 -9.47
CA THR A 196 9.31 -4.41 -9.69
C THR A 196 9.87 -3.74 -8.44
N THR A 197 9.06 -2.95 -7.72
CA THR A 197 9.47 -2.35 -6.42
C THR A 197 9.85 -3.43 -5.41
N LEU A 198 9.04 -4.49 -5.25
CA LEU A 198 9.36 -5.57 -4.31
C LEU A 198 10.62 -6.35 -4.72
N ARG A 199 10.80 -6.61 -6.02
CA ARG A 199 11.99 -7.29 -6.56
C ARG A 199 13.27 -6.49 -6.34
N ILE A 200 13.25 -5.20 -6.69
CA ILE A 200 14.39 -4.32 -6.48
C ILE A 200 14.66 -4.15 -4.98
N GLY A 201 13.62 -3.99 -4.16
CA GLY A 201 13.76 -3.90 -2.70
C GLY A 201 14.42 -5.12 -2.07
N ARG A 202 14.13 -6.33 -2.59
CA ARG A 202 14.84 -7.55 -2.20
C ARG A 202 16.32 -7.49 -2.54
N LYS A 203 16.67 -7.13 -3.79
CA LYS A 203 18.06 -7.01 -4.25
C LYS A 203 18.86 -5.97 -3.44
N LEU A 204 18.20 -4.87 -3.09
CA LEU A 204 18.79 -3.79 -2.27
C LEU A 204 18.89 -4.14 -0.79
N GLY A 205 18.34 -5.27 -0.35
CA GLY A 205 18.24 -5.60 1.08
C GLY A 205 17.35 -4.63 1.86
N SER A 206 16.48 -3.86 1.20
CA SER A 206 15.57 -2.91 1.86
C SER A 206 14.32 -3.57 2.42
N LEU A 207 14.03 -4.81 2.01
CA LEU A 207 12.98 -5.63 2.62
C LEU A 207 13.40 -6.08 4.02
N THR A 208 12.52 -5.90 5.00
CA THR A 208 12.71 -6.48 6.33
C THR A 208 12.74 -8.01 6.24
N THR A 209 13.49 -8.66 7.13
CA THR A 209 13.58 -10.14 7.18
C THR A 209 12.20 -10.79 7.28
N ARG A 210 11.30 -10.17 8.05
CA ARG A 210 9.92 -10.65 8.23
C ARG A 210 9.11 -10.55 6.94
N MET A 211 9.15 -9.40 6.27
CA MET A 211 8.45 -9.21 4.99
C MET A 211 9.03 -10.14 3.91
N GLY A 212 10.35 -10.30 3.85
CA GLY A 212 11.00 -11.25 2.95
C GLY A 212 10.54 -12.69 3.18
N GLY A 213 10.40 -13.10 4.45
CA GLY A 213 9.86 -14.41 4.82
C GLY A 213 8.38 -14.59 4.46
N GLU A 214 7.55 -13.56 4.67
CA GLU A 214 6.13 -13.60 4.27
C GLU A 214 5.98 -13.68 2.75
N LEU A 215 6.72 -12.86 2.01
CA LEU A 215 6.72 -12.88 0.55
C LEU A 215 7.20 -14.22 0.00
N SER A 216 8.26 -14.81 0.56
CA SER A 216 8.74 -16.15 0.17
C SER A 216 7.68 -17.24 0.39
N LYS A 217 6.86 -17.14 1.46
CA LYS A 217 5.74 -18.07 1.66
C LYS A 217 4.63 -17.87 0.65
N MET A 218 4.36 -16.62 0.26
CA MET A 218 3.34 -16.28 -0.73
C MET A 218 3.77 -16.63 -2.16
N SER A 219 5.07 -16.62 -2.46
CA SER A 219 5.63 -16.88 -3.79
C SER A 219 5.77 -18.36 -4.13
N ARG A 220 5.64 -19.26 -3.15
CA ARG A 220 5.50 -20.71 -3.35
C ARG A 220 4.16 -21.01 -4.00
N LEU A 221 4.03 -20.80 -5.30
CA LEU A 221 2.75 -20.96 -6.02
C LEU A 221 2.39 -22.42 -6.30
N ASP A 222 3.23 -23.39 -5.92
CA ASP A 222 3.05 -24.83 -6.10
C ASP A 222 2.62 -25.17 -7.55
N ILE A 223 3.43 -24.73 -8.52
CA ILE A 223 3.11 -24.82 -9.96
C ILE A 223 2.95 -26.28 -10.38
N LYS A 224 1.76 -26.64 -10.87
CA LYS A 224 1.45 -27.99 -11.34
C LYS A 224 1.59 -28.03 -12.86
N ALA A 225 2.65 -28.66 -13.36
CA ALA A 225 2.97 -28.72 -14.80
C ALA A 225 1.77 -29.18 -15.68
N GLY A 226 1.04 -30.21 -15.24
CA GLY A 226 -0.14 -30.71 -15.97
C GLY A 226 -1.32 -29.74 -15.98
N GLY A 227 -1.51 -28.96 -14.91
CA GLY A 227 -2.54 -27.92 -14.85
C GLY A 227 -2.16 -26.67 -15.64
N LEU A 228 -0.87 -26.31 -15.63
CA LEU A 228 -0.35 -25.17 -16.39
C LEU A 228 -0.54 -25.36 -17.90
N TRP A 229 -0.30 -26.58 -18.41
CA TRP A 229 -0.58 -26.92 -19.80
C TRP A 229 -2.07 -26.78 -20.14
N ARG A 230 -2.96 -27.32 -19.31
CA ARG A 230 -4.40 -27.22 -19.56
C ARG A 230 -4.89 -25.77 -19.54
N TRP A 231 -4.40 -24.97 -18.60
CA TRP A 231 -4.69 -23.54 -18.52
C TRP A 231 -4.16 -22.76 -19.73
N SER A 232 -2.93 -23.01 -20.20
CA SER A 232 -2.36 -22.28 -21.35
C SER A 232 -3.12 -22.51 -22.65
N TYR A 233 -3.79 -23.66 -22.80
CA TYR A 233 -4.68 -23.96 -23.93
C TYR A 233 -6.15 -23.56 -23.68
N GLY A 234 -6.47 -22.90 -22.56
CA GLY A 234 -7.83 -22.49 -22.21
C GLY A 234 -8.77 -23.64 -21.84
N THR A 235 -8.22 -24.81 -21.52
CA THR A 235 -8.97 -26.06 -21.26
C THR A 235 -9.10 -26.42 -19.77
N GLY A 236 -8.58 -25.58 -18.89
CA GLY A 236 -8.64 -25.76 -17.44
C GLY A 236 -8.57 -24.43 -16.68
N PRO A 237 -9.18 -24.36 -15.48
CA PRO A 237 -9.13 -23.16 -14.64
C PRO A 237 -7.73 -22.95 -14.04
N LEU A 238 -7.43 -21.71 -13.62
CA LEU A 238 -6.10 -21.29 -13.16
C LEU A 238 -5.68 -21.97 -11.84
N ASP A 239 -6.63 -22.35 -10.99
CA ASP A 239 -6.40 -23.05 -9.72
C ASP A 239 -5.89 -24.49 -9.88
N GLU A 240 -6.12 -25.09 -11.05
CA GLU A 240 -5.47 -26.36 -11.42
C GLU A 240 -3.98 -26.17 -11.74
N ALA A 241 -3.57 -24.97 -12.19
CA ALA A 241 -2.19 -24.66 -12.56
C ALA A 241 -1.35 -24.15 -11.38
N LEU A 242 -1.94 -23.37 -10.47
CA LEU A 242 -1.24 -22.70 -9.37
C LEU A 242 -2.15 -22.38 -8.17
N ASP A 243 -1.57 -22.11 -7.00
CA ASP A 243 -2.30 -21.66 -5.82
C ASP A 243 -2.79 -20.20 -5.99
N VAL A 244 -4.02 -20.06 -6.49
CA VAL A 244 -4.69 -18.76 -6.71
C VAL A 244 -4.86 -17.94 -5.43
N ALA A 245 -4.95 -18.58 -4.26
CA ALA A 245 -5.10 -17.86 -3.00
C ALA A 245 -3.77 -17.22 -2.56
N ARG A 246 -2.64 -17.90 -2.81
CA ARG A 246 -1.29 -17.33 -2.64
C ARG A 246 -1.02 -16.23 -3.66
N LEU A 247 -1.37 -16.46 -4.92
CA LEU A 247 -1.24 -15.46 -5.98
C LEU A 247 -2.00 -14.18 -5.63
N GLY A 248 -3.28 -14.29 -5.25
CA GLY A 248 -4.10 -13.13 -4.85
C GLY A 248 -3.59 -12.41 -3.59
N ARG A 249 -2.84 -13.08 -2.70
CA ARG A 249 -2.13 -12.39 -1.60
C ARG A 249 -0.94 -11.58 -2.12
N LEU A 250 -0.12 -12.16 -2.99
CA LEU A 250 1.02 -11.48 -3.60
C LEU A 250 0.58 -10.28 -4.44
N GLU A 251 -0.50 -10.43 -5.21
CA GLU A 251 -1.13 -9.35 -5.99
C GLU A 251 -1.61 -8.21 -5.10
N ARG A 252 -2.23 -8.49 -3.94
CA ARG A 252 -2.66 -7.44 -3.00
C ARG A 252 -1.49 -6.65 -2.42
N VAL A 253 -0.39 -7.31 -2.09
CA VAL A 253 0.84 -6.64 -1.62
C VAL A 253 1.45 -5.80 -2.73
N SER A 254 1.57 -6.37 -3.94
CA SER A 254 2.04 -5.65 -5.13
C SER A 254 1.17 -4.43 -5.42
N GLY A 255 -0.16 -4.58 -5.44
CA GLY A 255 -1.11 -3.48 -5.64
C GLY A 255 -0.99 -2.40 -4.57
N SER A 256 -0.71 -2.76 -3.31
CA SER A 256 -0.43 -1.78 -2.26
C SER A 256 0.84 -0.98 -2.58
N MET A 257 1.92 -1.64 -3.02
CA MET A 257 3.16 -0.97 -3.40
C MET A 257 3.02 -0.10 -4.65
N THR A 258 2.20 -0.53 -5.61
CA THR A 258 1.81 0.29 -6.75
C THR A 258 1.13 1.58 -6.31
N THR A 259 0.18 1.50 -5.37
CA THR A 259 -0.48 2.69 -4.82
C THR A 259 0.51 3.62 -4.13
N VAL A 260 1.47 3.07 -3.38
CA VAL A 260 2.56 3.88 -2.79
C VAL A 260 3.35 4.59 -3.89
N ALA A 261 3.86 3.85 -4.88
CA ALA A 261 4.69 4.39 -5.96
C ALA A 261 3.97 5.46 -6.80
N LYS A 262 2.65 5.33 -6.99
CA LYS A 262 1.83 6.33 -7.68
C LYS A 262 1.68 7.64 -6.91
N ASN A 263 1.56 7.56 -5.59
CA ASN A 263 1.34 8.73 -4.74
C ASN A 263 2.64 9.39 -4.25
N THR A 264 3.77 8.68 -4.29
CA THR A 264 5.11 9.21 -3.96
C THR A 264 5.99 9.28 -5.20
N SER A 265 6.71 8.19 -5.48
CA SER A 265 7.45 7.84 -6.69
C SER A 265 7.89 6.37 -6.57
N ALA A 266 8.32 5.74 -7.67
CA ALA A 266 8.83 4.37 -7.62
C ALA A 266 10.11 4.23 -6.75
N ALA A 267 10.97 5.25 -6.72
CA ALA A 267 12.18 5.25 -5.89
C ALA A 267 11.86 5.48 -4.41
N GLU A 268 10.90 6.36 -4.11
CA GLU A 268 10.40 6.59 -2.74
C GLU A 268 9.73 5.34 -2.17
N ALA A 269 8.95 4.62 -2.99
CA ALA A 269 8.35 3.36 -2.60
C ALA A 269 9.40 2.31 -2.17
N LEU A 270 10.56 2.26 -2.83
CA LEU A 270 11.67 1.37 -2.46
C LEU A 270 12.29 1.71 -1.11
N VAL A 271 12.42 3.00 -0.80
CA VAL A 271 12.95 3.45 0.48
C VAL A 271 11.98 3.13 1.61
N LEU A 272 10.68 3.31 1.36
CA LEU A 272 9.60 3.05 2.32
C LEU A 272 9.40 1.56 2.64
N LEU A 273 9.88 0.64 1.79
CA LEU A 273 9.83 -0.82 2.06
C LEU A 273 10.47 -1.20 3.39
N ARG A 274 11.48 -0.46 3.85
CA ARG A 274 12.18 -0.70 5.13
C ARG A 274 11.25 -0.62 6.34
N HIS A 275 10.07 0.00 6.19
CA HIS A 275 9.09 0.15 7.26
C HIS A 275 8.01 -0.93 7.25
N ILE A 276 8.00 -1.82 6.26
CA ILE A 276 6.96 -2.83 6.07
C ILE A 276 7.46 -4.17 6.63
N GLU A 277 6.67 -4.78 7.50
CA GLU A 277 6.97 -6.10 8.08
C GLU A 277 5.95 -7.17 7.69
N SER A 278 4.78 -6.76 7.16
CA SER A 278 3.74 -7.67 6.70
C SER A 278 2.92 -7.12 5.54
N ALA A 279 2.07 -7.96 4.95
CA ALA A 279 1.09 -7.53 3.94
C ALA A 279 0.15 -6.42 4.44
N GLU A 280 -0.27 -6.47 5.70
CA GLU A 280 -1.13 -5.45 6.31
C GLU A 280 -0.40 -4.11 6.45
N ASP A 281 0.88 -4.14 6.76
CA ASP A 281 1.72 -2.94 6.82
C ASP A 281 1.87 -2.31 5.42
N ALA A 282 1.97 -3.11 4.36
CA ALA A 282 1.98 -2.61 2.98
C ALA A 282 0.66 -1.90 2.65
N ALA A 283 -0.48 -2.49 3.04
CA ALA A 283 -1.79 -1.87 2.85
C ALA A 283 -1.96 -0.59 3.70
N ARG A 284 -1.41 -0.56 4.92
CA ARG A 284 -1.39 0.65 5.77
C ARG A 284 -0.53 1.75 5.16
N LEU A 285 0.66 1.40 4.66
CA LEU A 285 1.54 2.32 3.97
C LEU A 285 0.86 2.90 2.72
N ALA A 286 0.18 2.08 1.94
CA ALA A 286 -0.59 2.55 0.78
C ALA A 286 -1.65 3.59 1.15
N ARG A 287 -2.40 3.37 2.24
CA ARG A 287 -3.37 4.36 2.75
C ARG A 287 -2.72 5.66 3.21
N VAL A 288 -1.58 5.57 3.90
CA VAL A 288 -0.81 6.76 4.27
C VAL A 288 -0.33 7.49 3.01
N ALA A 289 0.17 6.76 2.01
CA ALA A 289 0.65 7.33 0.76
C ALA A 289 -0.45 8.06 -0.01
N THR A 290 -1.66 7.53 -0.06
CA THR A 290 -2.80 8.25 -0.66
C THR A 290 -3.08 9.58 0.05
N ALA A 291 -3.08 9.59 1.38
CA ALA A 291 -3.37 10.80 2.16
C ALA A 291 -2.23 11.85 2.16
N ALA A 292 -0.99 11.37 2.31
CA ALA A 292 0.20 12.20 2.47
C ALA A 292 0.86 12.57 1.14
N GLY A 293 0.63 11.78 0.08
CA GLY A 293 1.31 11.93 -1.19
C GLY A 293 2.83 11.89 -1.03
N LYS A 294 3.54 12.84 -1.65
CA LYS A 294 5.00 12.98 -1.62
C LYS A 294 5.58 13.14 -0.21
N ASP A 295 4.81 13.65 0.74
CA ASP A 295 5.27 13.87 2.12
C ASP A 295 5.30 12.58 2.96
N THR A 296 4.88 11.44 2.41
CA THR A 296 4.88 10.14 3.10
C THR A 296 6.23 9.83 3.75
N ARG A 297 7.34 9.98 3.00
CA ARG A 297 8.68 9.72 3.54
C ARG A 297 9.06 10.68 4.65
N LYS A 298 8.64 11.95 4.59
CA LYS A 298 8.84 12.93 5.67
C LYS A 298 8.19 12.43 6.95
N TYR A 299 6.93 12.04 6.91
CA TYR A 299 6.22 11.53 8.09
C TYR A 299 6.88 10.27 8.67
N PHE A 300 7.28 9.31 7.83
CA PHE A 300 7.95 8.09 8.31
C PHE A 300 9.34 8.37 8.88
N THR A 301 10.09 9.32 8.31
CA THR A 301 11.42 9.70 8.78
C THR A 301 11.36 10.43 10.12
N VAL A 302 10.38 11.32 10.30
CA VAL A 302 10.22 12.13 11.51
C VAL A 302 9.54 11.35 12.62
N LEU A 303 8.36 10.79 12.33
CA LEU A 303 7.50 10.18 13.34
C LEU A 303 7.80 8.70 13.55
N GLY A 304 8.37 8.03 12.56
CA GLY A 304 8.56 6.58 12.58
C GLY A 304 7.25 5.80 12.35
N LYS A 305 7.41 4.54 11.94
CA LYS A 305 6.32 3.60 11.60
C LYS A 305 5.18 3.60 12.63
N THR A 306 5.51 3.42 13.91
CA THR A 306 4.52 3.22 14.98
C THR A 306 3.59 4.43 15.15
N ARG A 307 4.13 5.65 15.12
CA ARG A 307 3.32 6.86 15.30
C ARG A 307 2.45 7.13 14.08
N VAL A 308 2.99 6.95 12.86
CA VAL A 308 2.24 7.08 11.61
C VAL A 308 1.08 6.09 11.56
N PHE A 309 1.33 4.80 11.81
CA PHE A 309 0.27 3.79 11.78
C PHE A 309 -0.74 3.95 12.92
N ARG A 310 -0.32 4.43 14.09
CA ARG A 310 -1.26 4.76 15.17
C ARG A 310 -2.20 5.89 14.78
N ALA A 311 -1.71 6.91 14.07
CA ALA A 311 -2.56 8.00 13.56
C ALA A 311 -3.63 7.46 12.59
N LEU A 312 -3.23 6.58 11.67
CA LEU A 312 -4.14 5.91 10.74
C LEU A 312 -5.22 5.11 11.48
N VAL A 313 -4.85 4.25 12.43
CA VAL A 313 -5.82 3.41 13.18
C VAL A 313 -6.79 4.26 14.00
N ARG A 314 -6.32 5.34 14.63
CA ARG A 314 -7.17 6.22 15.44
C ARG A 314 -8.29 6.84 14.60
N ILE A 315 -7.99 7.26 13.37
CA ILE A 315 -8.97 7.83 12.46
C ILE A 315 -9.92 6.75 11.94
N SER A 316 -9.41 5.58 11.58
CA SER A 316 -10.26 4.45 11.18
C SER A 316 -11.26 4.06 12.27
N ASN A 317 -10.86 4.03 13.54
CA ASN A 317 -11.76 3.73 14.66
C ASN A 317 -12.82 4.82 14.88
N ALA A 318 -12.45 6.09 14.74
CA ALA A 318 -13.40 7.20 14.83
C ALA A 318 -14.46 7.11 13.71
N ALA A 319 -14.03 6.82 12.49
CA ALA A 319 -14.91 6.62 11.34
C ALA A 319 -15.86 5.42 11.55
N LEU A 320 -15.35 4.28 12.02
CA LEU A 320 -16.16 3.10 12.32
C LEU A 320 -17.18 3.36 13.43
N THR A 321 -16.80 4.09 14.48
CA THR A 321 -17.70 4.47 15.57
C THR A 321 -18.80 5.40 15.06
N GLY A 322 -18.44 6.39 14.24
CA GLY A 322 -19.40 7.28 13.59
C GLY A 322 -20.39 6.52 12.70
N ALA A 323 -19.90 5.60 11.87
CA ALA A 323 -20.74 4.73 11.05
C ALA A 323 -21.67 3.84 11.90
N ALA A 324 -21.16 3.27 12.99
CA ALA A 324 -21.97 2.47 13.91
C ALA A 324 -23.07 3.30 14.59
N LEU A 325 -22.80 4.55 14.95
CA LEU A 325 -23.79 5.47 15.53
C LEU A 325 -24.86 5.87 14.51
N ILE A 326 -24.47 6.19 13.27
CA ILE A 326 -25.41 6.48 12.17
C ILE A 326 -26.30 5.26 11.93
N TYR A 327 -25.70 4.06 11.90
CA TYR A 327 -26.43 2.80 11.75
C TYR A 327 -27.42 2.58 12.90
N ALA A 328 -26.99 2.77 14.15
CA ALA A 328 -27.84 2.63 15.32
C ALA A 328 -29.02 3.63 15.29
N ALA A 329 -28.77 4.86 14.86
CA ALA A 329 -29.81 5.88 14.70
C ALA A 329 -30.83 5.49 13.61
N ALA A 330 -30.37 5.01 12.45
CA ALA A 330 -31.25 4.55 11.38
C ALA A 330 -32.10 3.36 11.83
N LEU A 331 -31.51 2.39 12.53
CA LEU A 331 -32.22 1.24 13.10
C LEU A 331 -33.27 1.69 14.12
N HIS A 332 -32.96 2.69 14.94
CA HIS A 332 -33.90 3.25 15.91
C HIS A 332 -35.13 3.89 15.24
N VAL A 333 -34.92 4.66 14.16
CA VAL A 333 -36.01 5.27 13.39
C VAL A 333 -36.90 4.21 12.75
N LEU A 334 -36.31 3.19 12.12
CA LEU A 334 -37.07 2.12 11.46
C LEU A 334 -37.89 1.28 12.44
N THR A 335 -37.30 0.92 13.59
CA THR A 335 -38.01 0.18 14.64
C THR A 335 -39.13 1.00 15.27
N GLY A 336 -38.92 2.31 15.47
CA GLY A 336 -39.96 3.23 15.93
C GLY A 336 -41.13 3.36 14.93
N LEU A 337 -40.84 3.47 13.64
CA LEU A 337 -41.84 3.53 12.58
C LEU A 337 -42.65 2.22 12.48
N ALA A 338 -41.96 1.07 12.53
CA ALA A 338 -42.61 -0.23 12.53
C ALA A 338 -43.54 -0.41 13.75
N HIS A 339 -43.10 0.05 14.92
CA HIS A 339 -43.93 0.03 16.14
C HIS A 339 -45.18 0.92 15.97
N PHE A 340 -45.01 2.14 15.45
CA PHE A 340 -46.11 3.08 15.23
C PHE A 340 -47.17 2.52 14.25
N ILE A 341 -46.72 1.97 13.11
CA ILE A 341 -47.60 1.35 12.12
C ILE A 341 -48.29 0.12 12.71
N GLY A 342 -47.56 -0.74 13.42
CA GLY A 342 -48.10 -1.93 14.06
C GLY A 342 -49.21 -1.59 15.06
N VAL A 343 -49.00 -0.60 15.91
CA VAL A 343 -50.02 -0.13 16.88
C VAL A 343 -51.24 0.45 16.16
N ARG A 344 -51.05 1.23 15.09
CA ARG A 344 -52.14 1.80 14.29
C ARG A 344 -52.99 0.71 13.61
N LEU A 345 -52.36 -0.29 13.00
CA LEU A 345 -53.06 -1.40 12.35
C LEU A 345 -53.81 -2.27 13.35
N LEU A 346 -53.21 -2.59 14.50
CA LEU A 346 -53.86 -3.36 15.57
C LEU A 346 -55.07 -2.61 16.15
N ARG A 347 -54.94 -1.30 16.38
CA ARG A 347 -56.06 -0.46 16.85
C ARG A 347 -57.15 -0.30 15.78
N GLY A 348 -56.78 -0.22 14.50
CA GLY A 348 -57.73 -0.19 13.39
C GLY A 348 -58.53 -1.50 13.26
N GLY A 349 -57.83 -2.64 13.29
CA GLY A 349 -58.46 -3.96 13.27
C GLY A 349 -59.37 -4.22 14.47
N ALA A 350 -58.96 -3.79 15.67
CA ALA A 350 -59.79 -3.90 16.87
C ALA A 350 -61.07 -3.05 16.81
N ARG A 351 -61.09 -1.94 16.04
CA ARG A 351 -62.31 -1.14 15.82
C ARG A 351 -63.27 -1.80 14.82
N LEU A 352 -62.74 -2.49 13.81
CA LEU A 352 -63.55 -3.22 12.83
C LEU A 352 -64.17 -4.51 13.41
N LEU A 353 -63.57 -5.08 14.45
CA LEU A 353 -64.03 -6.30 15.12
C LEU A 353 -64.96 -6.03 16.32
N ARG A 354 -65.34 -4.78 16.59
CA ARG A 354 -66.38 -4.49 17.59
C ARG A 354 -67.74 -4.83 16.97
N PRO A 355 -68.50 -5.79 17.53
CA PRO A 355 -69.85 -6.07 17.05
C PRO A 355 -70.74 -4.84 17.24
N LEU A 356 -71.53 -4.51 16.21
CA LEU A 356 -72.60 -3.51 16.26
C LEU A 356 -73.73 -3.99 17.18
#